data_AF-A0A8X6F3B5-F1
#
_entry.id   AF-A0A8X6F3B5-F1
#
_cell.length_a   1.000
_cell.length_b   1.000
_cell.length_c   1.000
_cell.angle_alpha   90.00
_cell.angle_beta   90.00
_cell.angle_gamma   90.00
#
_symmetry.space_group_name_H-M   'P 1'
#
loop_
_entity.id
_entity.type
_entity.pdbx_description
1 polymer ?
#
loop_
_entity_poly.entity_id
_entity_poly.type
_entity_poly.pdbx_seq_one_letter_code
_entity_poly.pdbx_strand_id
1 'polypeptide(L)'
;MTIKCENREYPFSFSTNEKVNKLHSLHLAFVFGMRIFGKGHSAAKTLRSAINVDVPFKKAFRLQEKKLEFAASSVACNAIKEAYIEIKR
;
A
#
# COMPACT_ATOMS: atom_id res chain seq x y z
N MET A 1 -6.12 19.68 4.13
CA MET A 1 -4.93 20.13 4.87
C MET A 1 -4.07 18.92 5.15
N THR A 2 -2.82 18.93 4.69
CA THR A 2 -1.86 17.84 4.92
C THR A 2 -0.86 18.35 5.96
N ILE A 3 -1.07 18.02 7.23
CA ILE A 3 -0.12 18.24 8.33
C ILE A 3 1.04 17.30 8.04
N LYS A 4 2.17 17.87 7.59
CA LYS A 4 3.42 17.14 7.49
C LYS A 4 3.97 16.99 8.91
N CYS A 5 4.12 15.75 9.37
CA CYS A 5 4.82 15.46 10.61
C CYS A 5 6.33 15.45 10.29
N GLU A 6 7.11 16.32 10.92
CA GLU A 6 8.53 16.54 10.61
C GLU A 6 9.41 15.29 10.81
N ASN A 7 8.94 14.28 11.55
CA ASN A 7 9.68 13.06 11.89
C ASN A 7 9.11 11.77 11.26
N ARG A 8 8.36 11.84 10.15
CA ARG A 8 7.93 10.63 9.43
C ARG A 8 8.32 10.71 7.97
N GLU A 9 9.08 9.72 7.51
CA GLU A 9 9.44 9.53 6.09
C GLU A 9 8.21 9.37 5.18
N TYR A 10 7.06 8.99 5.74
CA TYR A 10 5.81 8.84 5.00
C TYR A 10 4.71 9.78 5.50
N PRO A 11 4.10 10.59 4.61
CA PRO A 11 2.97 11.43 4.97
C PRO A 11 1.78 10.53 5.35
N PHE A 12 1.41 10.54 6.63
CA PHE A 12 0.15 9.94 7.05
C PHE A 12 -0.98 10.84 6.56
N SER A 13 -1.78 10.35 5.62
CA SER A 13 -2.96 11.07 5.15
C SER A 13 -4.06 11.00 6.21
N PHE A 14 -4.01 11.92 7.19
CA PHE A 14 -5.12 12.12 8.12
C PHE A 14 -6.18 13.00 7.44
N SER A 15 -7.43 12.58 7.57
CA SER A 15 -8.62 13.35 7.21
C SER A 15 -9.32 13.76 8.49
N THR A 16 -10.04 14.87 8.49
CA THR A 16 -10.98 15.18 9.59
C THR A 16 -12.26 14.35 9.49
N ASN A 17 -12.49 13.72 8.34
CA ASN A 17 -13.64 12.85 8.12
C ASN A 17 -13.35 11.43 8.62
N GLU A 18 -14.09 10.99 9.63
CA GLU A 18 -13.95 9.67 10.24
C GLU A 18 -14.08 8.52 9.23
N LYS A 19 -15.02 8.62 8.27
CA LYS A 19 -15.21 7.60 7.23
C LYS A 19 -13.98 7.47 6.34
N VAL A 20 -13.35 8.60 6.01
CA VAL A 20 -12.15 8.64 5.18
C VAL A 20 -10.95 8.08 5.95
N ASN A 21 -10.80 8.42 7.23
CA ASN A 21 -9.76 7.84 8.09
C ASN A 21 -9.89 6.32 8.24
N LYS A 22 -11.12 5.82 8.40
CA LYS A 22 -11.39 4.38 8.48
C LYS A 22 -11.00 3.69 7.17
N LEU A 23 -11.34 4.29 6.02
CA LEU A 23 -10.94 3.78 4.71
C LEU A 23 -9.42 3.78 4.52
N HIS A 24 -8.72 4.85 4.92
CA HIS A 24 -7.26 4.93 4.86
C HIS A 24 -6.59 3.86 5.73
N SER A 25 -7.11 3.66 6.94
CA SER A 25 -6.61 2.62 7.87
C SER A 25 -6.81 1.22 7.30
N LEU A 26 -7.97 0.97 6.68
CA LEU A 26 -8.27 -0.28 5.98
C LEU A 26 -7.31 -0.53 4.82
N HIS A 27 -7.05 0.49 4.00
CA HIS A 27 -6.11 0.41 2.87
C HIS A 27 -4.69 0.12 3.35
N LEU A 28 -4.25 0.77 4.43
CA LEU A 28 -2.93 0.50 5.02
C LEU A 28 -2.83 -0.93 5.53
N ALA A 29 -3.81 -1.39 6.31
CA ALA A 29 -3.86 -2.78 6.79
C ALA A 29 -3.85 -3.78 5.64
N PHE A 30 -4.57 -3.47 4.55
CA PHE A 30 -4.61 -4.29 3.35
C PHE A 30 -3.25 -4.36 2.64
N VAL A 31 -2.56 -3.23 2.45
CA VAL A 31 -1.23 -3.18 1.85
C VAL A 31 -0.20 -3.93 2.70
N PHE A 32 -0.15 -3.68 4.01
CA PHE A 32 0.76 -4.37 4.91
C PHE A 32 0.49 -5.87 4.98
N GLY A 33 -0.78 -6.26 5.05
CA GLY A 33 -1.11 -7.67 5.08
C GLY A 33 -0.85 -8.38 3.75
N MET A 34 -1.03 -7.72 2.59
CA MET A 34 -0.55 -8.27 1.31
C MET A 34 0.98 -8.44 1.29
N ARG A 35 1.73 -7.53 1.90
CA ARG A 35 3.18 -7.65 2.03
C ARG A 35 3.58 -8.86 2.89
N ILE A 36 2.86 -9.13 3.97
CA ILE A 36 3.15 -10.23 4.91
C ILE A 36 2.72 -11.59 4.34
N PHE A 37 1.47 -11.70 3.88
CA PHE A 37 0.92 -12.98 3.41
C PHE A 37 1.31 -13.33 1.97
N GLY A 38 1.81 -12.35 1.21
CA GLY A 38 2.26 -12.54 -0.15
C GLY A 38 1.11 -12.60 -1.16
N LYS A 39 1.33 -13.35 -2.23
CA LYS A 39 0.48 -13.34 -3.43
C LYS A 39 -0.56 -14.48 -3.47
N GLY A 40 -1.64 -14.27 -4.21
CA GLY A 40 -2.60 -15.31 -4.58
C GLY A 40 -3.79 -15.53 -3.65
N HIS A 41 -4.60 -16.55 -3.96
CA HIS A 41 -5.93 -16.74 -3.34
C HIS A 41 -5.87 -17.14 -1.87
N SER A 42 -4.87 -17.93 -1.46
CA SER A 42 -4.68 -18.32 -0.06
C SER A 42 -4.35 -17.10 0.81
N ALA A 43 -3.37 -16.29 0.37
CA ALA A 43 -3.02 -15.03 1.02
C ALA A 43 -4.22 -14.09 1.13
N ALA A 44 -5.02 -13.96 0.07
CA ALA A 44 -6.24 -13.17 0.07
C ALA A 44 -7.27 -13.63 1.12
N LYS A 45 -7.42 -14.95 1.29
CA LYS A 45 -8.36 -15.54 2.27
C LYS A 45 -7.89 -15.27 3.70
N THR A 46 -6.59 -15.45 3.98
CA THR A 46 -5.99 -15.15 5.28
C THR A 46 -6.10 -13.66 5.60
N LEU A 47 -5.81 -12.79 4.63
CA LEU A 47 -5.92 -11.34 4.79
C LEU A 47 -7.36 -10.90 5.07
N ARG A 48 -8.34 -11.47 4.34
CA ARG A 48 -9.76 -11.22 4.58
C ARG A 48 -10.15 -11.55 6.02
N SER A 49 -9.71 -12.71 6.51
CA SER A 49 -9.95 -13.13 7.90
C SER A 49 -9.26 -12.21 8.91
N ALA A 50 -8.04 -11.75 8.61
CA ALA A 50 -7.26 -10.93 9.52
C ALA A 50 -7.79 -9.49 9.66
N ILE A 51 -8.25 -8.88 8.57
CA ILE A 51 -8.77 -7.49 8.59
C ILE A 51 -10.29 -7.48 8.90
N ASN A 52 -10.94 -8.65 8.98
CA ASN A 52 -12.38 -8.79 9.22
C ASN A 52 -13.24 -7.91 8.28
N VAL A 53 -12.85 -7.86 7.01
CA VAL A 53 -13.54 -7.08 5.98
C VAL A 53 -14.11 -8.05 4.98
N ASP A 54 -15.33 -7.80 4.53
CA ASP A 54 -15.89 -8.55 3.42
C ASP A 54 -15.26 -8.06 2.10
N VAL A 55 -14.07 -8.57 1.78
CA VAL A 55 -13.35 -8.15 0.57
C VAL A 55 -14.04 -8.74 -0.65
N PRO A 56 -14.41 -7.95 -1.68
CA PRO A 56 -15.07 -8.47 -2.85
C PRO A 56 -14.13 -9.41 -3.61
N PHE A 57 -14.66 -10.55 -4.04
CA PHE A 57 -14.21 -11.50 -5.07
C PHE A 57 -12.72 -11.50 -5.48
N LYS A 58 -12.11 -12.69 -5.56
CA LYS A 58 -10.76 -13.02 -6.09
C LYS A 58 -10.16 -12.06 -7.16
N LYS A 59 -10.99 -11.53 -8.06
CA LYS A 59 -10.61 -10.52 -9.07
C LYS A 59 -10.17 -9.18 -8.47
N ALA A 60 -10.86 -8.64 -7.46
CA ALA A 60 -10.51 -7.36 -6.85
C ALA A 60 -9.18 -7.46 -6.10
N PHE A 61 -8.94 -8.57 -5.38
CA PHE A 61 -7.64 -8.82 -4.76
C PHE A 61 -6.51 -8.81 -5.78
N ARG A 62 -6.66 -9.57 -6.88
CA ARG A 62 -5.65 -9.62 -7.96
C ARG A 62 -5.43 -8.27 -8.65
N LEU A 63 -6.48 -7.44 -8.76
CA LEU A 63 -6.34 -6.07 -9.26
C LEU A 63 -5.48 -5.22 -8.33
N GLN A 64 -5.69 -5.31 -7.02
CA GLN A 64 -4.88 -4.54 -6.06
C GLN A 64 -3.45 -5.05 -5.97
N GLU A 65 -3.26 -6.36 -6.07
CA GLU A 65 -1.96 -6.99 -6.17
C GLU A 65 -1.15 -6.41 -7.34
N LYS A 66 -1.77 -6.30 -8.53
CA LYS A 66 -1.14 -5.68 -9.71
C LYS A 66 -0.85 -4.19 -9.52
N LYS A 67 -1.75 -3.43 -8.90
CA LYS A 67 -1.51 -2.01 -8.62
C LYS A 67 -0.34 -1.81 -7.66
N LEU A 68 -0.24 -2.66 -6.63
CA LEU A 68 0.87 -2.62 -5.69
C LEU A 68 2.19 -2.99 -6.37
N GLU A 69 2.17 -4.03 -7.22
CA GLU A 69 3.34 -4.43 -8.01
C GLU A 69 3.81 -3.30 -8.93
N PHE A 70 2.88 -2.66 -9.67
CA PHE A 70 3.20 -1.52 -10.52
C PHE A 70 3.80 -0.35 -9.72
N ALA A 71 3.21 0.00 -8.57
CA ALA A 71 3.71 1.06 -7.71
C ALA A 71 5.13 0.73 -7.20
N ALA A 72 5.36 -0.50 -6.73
CA ALA A 72 6.66 -0.95 -6.26
C ALA A 72 7.72 -0.90 -7.38
N SER A 73 7.38 -1.37 -8.58
CA SER A 73 8.26 -1.28 -9.74
C SER A 73 8.59 0.17 -10.12
N SER A 74 7.59 1.07 -10.08
CA SER A 74 7.83 2.48 -10.37
C SER A 74 8.78 3.13 -9.36
N VAL A 75 8.62 2.84 -8.07
CA VAL A 75 9.52 3.35 -7.01
C VAL A 75 10.93 2.81 -7.21
N ALA A 76 11.08 1.51 -7.47
CA ALA A 76 12.38 0.89 -7.71
C ALA A 76 13.09 1.50 -8.93
N CYS A 77 12.37 1.70 -10.04
CA CYS A 77 12.90 2.36 -11.23
C CYS A 77 13.37 3.79 -10.96
N ASN A 78 12.62 4.55 -10.16
CA ASN A 78 13.00 5.92 -9.80
C ASN A 78 14.24 5.94 -8.89
N ALA A 79 14.29 5.07 -7.87
CA ALA A 79 15.45 4.95 -6.99
C ALA A 79 16.73 4.58 -7.75
N ILE A 80 16.66 3.67 -8.73
CA ILE A 80 17.80 3.32 -9.58
C ILE A 80 18.23 4.52 -10.45
N LYS A 81 17.29 5.28 -11.00
CA LYS A 81 17.60 6.48 -11.79
C LYS A 81 18.28 7.55 -10.94
N GLU A 82 17.80 7.77 -9.72
CA GLU A 82 18.40 8.72 -8.78
C GLU A 82 19.82 8.30 -8.41
N ALA A 83 20.02 7.02 -8.05
CA ALA A 83 21.36 6.49 -7.76
C ALA A 83 22.30 6.58 -8.97
N TYR A 84 21.81 6.35 -10.19
CA TYR A 84 22.60 6.52 -11.40
C TYR A 84 23.03 7.97 -11.64
N ILE A 85 22.15 8.94 -11.39
CA ILE A 85 22.47 10.37 -11.47
C ILE A 85 23.55 10.74 -10.46
N GLU A 86 23.45 10.21 -9.23
CA GLU A 86 24.42 10.46 -8.16
C GLU A 86 25.81 9.91 -8.50
N ILE A 87 25.91 8.69 -9.05
CA ILE A 87 27.19 8.09 -9.49
C ILE A 87 27.83 8.87 -10.65
N LYS A 88 27.02 9.50 -11.51
CA LYS A 88 27.51 10.28 -12.66
C LYS A 88 28.00 11.68 -12.30
N ARG A 89 27.75 12.15 -11.08
CA ARG A 89 28.06 13.49 -10.61
C ARG A 89 29.44 13.57 -9.98
#